data_AF-A0A175VH23-F1
#
_entry.id   AF-A0A175VH23-F1
#
_cell.length_a   1.000
_cell.length_b   1.000
_cell.length_c   1.000
_cell.angle_alpha   90.00
_cell.angle_beta   90.00
_cell.angle_gamma   90.00
#
_symmetry.space_group_name_H-M   'P 1'
#
loop_
_entity.id
_entity.type
_entity.pdbx_description
1 polymer ?
#
loop_
_entity_poly.entity_id
_entity_poly.type
_entity_poly.pdbx_seq_one_letter_code
_entity_poly.pdbx_strand_id
1 'polypeptide(L)'
;MSLTAKERVRELIVGIQQDTGRYQELEQVLQRQHALLAAHDVDSLATHNQQQNRLMAQVQLQAQQRCQHLLALGLKPDEKGMAKLIAKLPDNLQRQVGAQWQQLEHSLKRCLHQNELNGRLLAGQIETIQTLLGQEPGYGQPDDFRD
;
A
#
# COMPACT_ATOMS: atom_id res chain seq x y z
N MET A 1 -17.82 23.25 -10.26
CA MET A 1 -18.02 22.60 -11.59
C MET A 1 -17.62 21.14 -11.45
N SER A 2 -18.42 20.20 -11.95
CA SER A 2 -18.08 18.77 -11.92
C SER A 2 -17.11 18.43 -13.04
N LEU A 3 -16.10 17.59 -12.76
CA LEU A 3 -15.17 17.11 -13.78
C LEU A 3 -15.91 16.34 -14.88
N THR A 4 -15.58 16.62 -16.14
CA THR A 4 -16.02 15.86 -17.30
C THR A 4 -15.41 14.45 -17.30
N ALA A 5 -15.96 13.54 -18.10
CA ALA A 5 -15.43 12.19 -18.22
C ALA A 5 -13.96 12.18 -18.70
N LYS A 6 -13.62 13.03 -19.68
CA LYS A 6 -12.26 13.15 -20.20
C LYS A 6 -11.28 13.65 -19.15
N GLU A 7 -11.67 14.62 -18.33
CA GLU A 7 -10.85 15.11 -17.23
C GLU A 7 -10.66 14.04 -16.16
N ARG A 8 -11.71 13.29 -15.79
CA ARG A 8 -11.59 12.17 -14.84
C ARG A 8 -10.63 11.09 -15.31
N VAL A 9 -10.67 10.74 -16.61
CA VAL A 9 -9.72 9.79 -17.19
C VAL A 9 -8.29 10.33 -17.11
N ARG A 10 -8.09 11.63 -17.37
CA ARG A 10 -6.77 12.27 -17.20
C ARG A 10 -6.30 12.19 -15.74
N GLU A 11 -7.15 12.55 -14.78
CA GLU A 11 -6.83 12.49 -13.35
C GLU A 11 -6.50 11.05 -12.90
N LEU A 12 -7.20 10.04 -13.42
CA LEU A 12 -6.88 8.63 -13.17
C LEU A 12 -5.50 8.24 -13.70
N ILE A 13 -5.16 8.66 -14.92
CA ILE A 13 -3.85 8.37 -15.51
C ILE A 13 -2.72 9.03 -14.72
N VAL A 14 -2.91 10.30 -14.32
CA VAL A 14 -1.96 11.03 -13.47
C VAL A 14 -1.85 10.35 -12.10
N GLY A 15 -2.98 9.96 -11.49
CA GLY A 15 -3.03 9.27 -10.21
C GLY A 15 -2.22 7.97 -10.20
N ILE A 16 -2.38 7.12 -11.22
CA ILE A 16 -1.61 5.86 -11.35
C ILE A 16 -0.10 6.12 -11.37
N GLN A 17 0.34 7.16 -12.06
CA GLN A 17 1.77 7.51 -12.12
C GLN A 17 2.31 7.92 -10.76
N GLN A 18 1.53 8.71 -10.02
CA GLN A 18 1.91 9.10 -8.67
C GLN A 18 1.85 7.92 -7.69
N ASP A 19 0.88 7.03 -7.84
CA ASP A 19 0.79 5.79 -7.05
C ASP A 19 2.06 4.96 -7.21
N THR A 20 2.55 4.75 -8.45
CA THR A 20 3.76 3.95 -8.68
C THR A 20 4.95 4.44 -7.85
N GLY A 21 5.20 5.75 -7.83
CA GLY A 21 6.27 6.33 -7.02
C GLY A 21 6.05 6.15 -5.52
N ARG A 22 4.82 6.39 -5.03
CA ARG A 22 4.50 6.26 -3.61
C ARG A 22 4.61 4.83 -3.10
N TYR A 23 4.19 3.83 -3.89
CA TYR A 23 4.33 2.43 -3.49
C TYR A 23 5.79 1.95 -3.52
N GLN A 24 6.62 2.50 -4.42
CA GLN A 24 8.07 2.24 -4.36
C GLN A 24 8.70 2.86 -3.10
N GLU A 25 8.30 4.07 -2.73
CA GLU A 25 8.74 4.68 -1.47
C GLU A 25 8.26 3.86 -0.26
N LEU A 26 7.01 3.40 -0.27
CA LEU A 26 6.44 2.59 0.80
C LEU A 26 7.18 1.28 0.98
N GLU A 27 7.55 0.61 -0.11
CA GLU A 27 8.37 -0.59 -0.07
C GLU A 27 9.73 -0.33 0.60
N GLN A 28 10.41 0.76 0.24
CA GLN A 28 11.69 1.13 0.86
C GLN A 28 11.54 1.43 2.35
N VAL A 29 10.47 2.13 2.73
CA VAL A 29 10.13 2.40 4.13
C VAL A 29 9.92 1.07 4.88
N LEU A 30 9.13 0.14 4.34
CA LEU A 30 8.90 -1.16 4.96
C LEU A 30 10.18 -2.00 5.08
N GLN A 31 11.05 -1.98 4.07
CA GLN A 31 12.36 -2.65 4.14
C GLN A 31 13.27 -2.02 5.21
N ARG A 32 13.26 -0.69 5.34
CA ARG A 32 14.01 0.00 6.38
C ARG A 32 13.48 -0.32 7.77
N GLN A 33 12.15 -0.39 7.94
CA GLN A 33 11.53 -0.82 9.19
C GLN A 33 12.02 -2.21 9.60
N HIS A 34 12.11 -3.15 8.64
CA HIS A 34 12.64 -4.49 8.90
C HIS A 34 14.05 -4.45 9.50
N ALA A 35 14.95 -3.67 8.87
CA ALA A 35 16.32 -3.54 9.33
C ALA A 35 16.42 -2.92 10.74
N LEU A 36 15.57 -1.93 11.03
CA LEU A 36 15.52 -1.30 12.35
C LEU A 36 14.97 -2.24 13.43
N LEU A 37 13.92 -3.01 13.11
CA LEU A 37 13.37 -4.05 13.99
C LEU A 37 14.44 -5.11 14.29
N ALA A 38 15.15 -5.59 13.27
CA ALA A 38 16.21 -6.59 13.43
C ALA A 38 17.39 -6.06 14.28
N ALA A 39 17.68 -4.76 14.18
CA ALA A 39 18.71 -4.11 14.98
C ALA A 39 18.25 -3.73 16.40
N HIS A 40 16.96 -3.90 16.73
CA HIS A 40 16.34 -3.43 17.98
C HIS A 40 16.54 -1.91 18.21
N ASP A 41 16.64 -1.13 17.13
CA ASP A 41 16.85 0.32 17.18
C ASP A 41 15.51 1.04 17.38
N VAL A 42 15.05 1.06 18.63
CA VAL A 42 13.76 1.62 19.04
C VAL A 42 13.68 3.13 18.82
N ASP A 43 14.79 3.85 19.01
CA ASP A 43 14.85 5.30 18.86
C ASP A 43 14.66 5.71 17.40
N SER A 44 15.35 5.04 16.47
CA SER A 44 15.15 5.27 15.04
C SER A 44 13.77 4.80 14.57
N LEU A 45 13.21 3.74 15.16
CA LEU A 45 11.86 3.24 14.82
C LEU A 45 10.77 4.27 15.07
N ALA A 46 10.86 5.05 16.15
CA ALA A 46 9.86 6.07 16.47
C ALA A 46 9.75 7.14 15.36
N THR A 47 10.89 7.67 14.92
CA THR A 47 10.95 8.65 13.81
C THR A 47 10.52 8.01 12.49
N HIS A 48 10.96 6.78 12.25
CA HIS A 48 10.59 6.03 11.05
C HIS A 48 9.08 5.79 10.92
N ASN A 49 8.41 5.41 12.02
CA ASN A 49 6.97 5.18 12.04
C ASN A 49 6.18 6.47 11.73
N GLN A 50 6.66 7.63 12.16
CA GLN A 50 6.03 8.91 11.78
C GLN A 50 6.11 9.17 10.27
N GLN A 51 7.24 8.88 9.64
CA GLN A 51 7.39 8.99 8.18
C GLN A 51 6.45 8.00 7.47
N GLN A 52 6.42 6.74 7.93
CA GLN A 52 5.55 5.71 7.38
C GLN A 52 4.07 6.11 7.45
N ASN A 53 3.61 6.64 8.58
CA ASN A 53 2.23 7.10 8.76
C ASN A 53 1.85 8.23 7.79
N ARG A 54 2.76 9.21 7.58
CA ARG A 54 2.53 10.29 6.61
C ARG A 54 2.42 9.77 5.18
N LEU A 55 3.29 8.82 4.80
CA LEU A 55 3.27 8.22 3.47
C LEU A 55 1.99 7.39 3.28
N MET A 56 1.58 6.61 4.28
CA MET A 56 0.35 5.81 4.24
C MET A 56 -0.89 6.69 4.08
N ALA A 57 -0.97 7.84 4.75
CA ALA A 57 -2.07 8.78 4.57
C ALA A 57 -2.17 9.28 3.11
N GLN A 58 -1.03 9.52 2.44
CA GLN A 58 -1.00 9.94 1.04
C GLN A 58 -1.44 8.80 0.10
N VAL A 59 -0.97 7.58 0.34
CA VAL A 59 -1.37 6.39 -0.42
C VAL A 59 -2.87 6.15 -0.31
N GLN A 60 -3.42 6.26 0.90
CA GLN A 60 -4.86 6.10 1.16
C GLN A 60 -5.69 7.16 0.43
N LEU A 61 -5.28 8.44 0.50
CA LEU A 61 -5.98 9.52 -0.18
C LEU A 61 -6.05 9.29 -1.69
N GLN A 62 -4.97 8.82 -2.29
CA GLN A 62 -4.91 8.58 -3.74
C GLN A 62 -5.73 7.36 -4.16
N ALA A 63 -5.69 6.29 -3.37
CA ALA A 63 -6.57 5.14 -3.58
C ALA A 63 -8.04 5.56 -3.51
N GLN A 64 -8.42 6.41 -2.55
CA GLN A 64 -9.78 6.95 -2.46
C GLN A 64 -10.15 7.80 -3.67
N GLN A 65 -9.26 8.69 -4.14
CA GLN A 65 -9.49 9.49 -5.34
C GLN A 65 -9.69 8.60 -6.58
N ARG A 66 -8.83 7.59 -6.76
CA ARG A 66 -8.95 6.60 -7.85
C ARG A 66 -10.31 5.89 -7.81
N CYS A 67 -10.74 5.42 -6.63
CA CYS A 67 -12.05 4.81 -6.45
C CYS A 67 -13.20 5.76 -6.81
N GLN A 68 -13.13 7.03 -6.37
CA GLN A 68 -14.14 8.04 -6.68
C GLN A 68 -14.23 8.33 -8.18
N HIS A 69 -13.09 8.43 -8.88
CA HIS A 69 -13.09 8.65 -10.32
C HIS A 69 -13.66 7.45 -11.09
N LEU A 70 -13.34 6.21 -10.69
CA LEU A 70 -13.92 5.00 -11.30
C LEU A 70 -15.45 4.95 -11.12
N LEU A 71 -15.93 5.18 -9.89
CA LEU A 71 -17.36 5.21 -9.60
C LEU A 71 -18.09 6.27 -10.42
N ALA A 72 -17.52 7.47 -10.52
CA ALA A 72 -18.09 8.57 -11.31
C ALA A 72 -18.11 8.28 -12.83
N LEU A 73 -17.28 7.35 -13.30
CA LEU A 73 -17.29 6.86 -14.68
C LEU A 73 -18.22 5.65 -14.88
N GLY A 74 -18.96 5.23 -13.84
CA GLY A 74 -19.82 4.03 -13.86
C GLY A 74 -19.05 2.72 -13.85
N LEU A 75 -17.80 2.73 -13.40
CA LEU A 75 -16.93 1.56 -13.28
C LEU A 75 -16.87 1.10 -11.82
N LYS A 76 -16.57 -0.18 -11.62
CA LYS A 76 -16.31 -0.71 -10.27
C LYS A 76 -14.99 -0.11 -9.73
N PRO A 77 -14.90 0.23 -8.44
CA PRO A 77 -13.68 0.75 -7.83
C PRO A 77 -12.72 -0.39 -7.45
N ASP A 78 -12.41 -1.25 -8.41
CA ASP A 78 -11.58 -2.44 -8.24
C ASP A 78 -10.65 -2.64 -9.45
N GLU A 79 -9.81 -3.69 -9.38
CA GLU A 79 -8.92 -4.11 -10.47
C GLU A 79 -9.68 -4.32 -11.79
N LYS A 80 -10.89 -4.89 -11.73
CA LYS A 80 -11.71 -5.14 -12.94
C LYS A 80 -12.19 -3.83 -13.56
N GLY A 81 -12.53 -2.83 -12.75
CA GLY A 81 -12.88 -1.50 -13.23
C GLY A 81 -11.71 -0.78 -13.89
N MET A 82 -10.52 -0.87 -13.30
CA MET A 82 -9.29 -0.35 -13.91
C MET A 82 -8.96 -1.04 -15.24
N ALA A 83 -9.02 -2.36 -15.30
CA ALA A 83 -8.80 -3.11 -16.54
C ALA A 83 -9.79 -2.70 -17.64
N LYS A 84 -11.08 -2.53 -17.30
CA LYS A 84 -12.11 -2.03 -18.22
C LYS A 84 -11.84 -0.61 -18.72
N LEU A 85 -11.35 0.27 -17.85
CA LEU A 85 -10.96 1.63 -18.24
C LEU A 85 -9.80 1.59 -19.23
N ILE A 86 -8.73 0.87 -18.87
CA ILE A 86 -7.50 0.78 -19.67
C ILE A 86 -7.80 0.22 -21.06
N ALA A 87 -8.63 -0.82 -21.16
CA ALA A 87 -9.03 -1.43 -22.43
C ALA A 87 -9.82 -0.48 -23.36
N LYS A 88 -10.34 0.64 -22.85
CA LYS A 88 -11.04 1.66 -23.64
C LYS A 88 -10.15 2.86 -24.03
N LEU A 89 -8.88 2.87 -23.60
CA LEU A 89 -7.95 3.93 -23.98
C LEU A 89 -7.44 3.72 -25.42
N PRO A 90 -7.03 4.78 -26.11
CA PRO A 90 -6.31 4.65 -27.39
C PRO A 90 -5.02 3.84 -27.24
N ASP A 91 -4.62 3.08 -28.27
CA ASP A 91 -3.54 2.08 -28.24
C ASP A 91 -2.25 2.52 -27.53
N ASN A 92 -1.80 3.76 -27.76
CA ASN A 92 -0.59 4.28 -27.11
C ASN A 92 -0.77 4.46 -25.60
N LEU A 93 -1.90 5.02 -25.18
CA LEU A 93 -2.23 5.22 -23.77
C LEU A 93 -2.58 3.89 -23.10
N GLN A 94 -3.29 3.00 -23.79
CA GLN A 94 -3.60 1.66 -23.26
C GLN A 94 -2.32 0.91 -22.88
N ARG A 95 -1.32 0.88 -23.77
CA ARG A 95 -0.04 0.21 -23.50
C ARG A 95 0.71 0.85 -22.34
N GLN A 96 0.81 2.19 -22.34
CA GLN A 96 1.53 2.92 -21.29
C GLN A 96 0.87 2.75 -19.91
N VAL A 97 -0.44 3.02 -19.82
CA VAL A 97 -1.19 2.98 -18.56
C VAL A 97 -1.34 1.53 -18.09
N GLY A 98 -1.51 0.58 -19.01
CA GLY A 98 -1.53 -0.85 -18.68
C GLY A 98 -0.24 -1.32 -18.03
N ALA A 99 0.92 -0.93 -18.56
CA ALA A 99 2.21 -1.25 -17.97
C ALA A 99 2.38 -0.62 -16.58
N GLN A 100 1.99 0.66 -16.41
CA GLN A 100 2.04 1.35 -15.12
C GLN A 100 1.12 0.70 -14.08
N TRP A 101 -0.08 0.29 -14.48
CA TRP A 101 -1.02 -0.40 -13.62
C TRP A 101 -0.48 -1.77 -13.17
N GLN A 102 0.07 -2.55 -14.10
CA GLN A 102 0.71 -3.82 -13.74
C GLN A 102 1.88 -3.61 -12.78
N GLN A 103 2.74 -2.61 -13.02
CA GLN A 103 3.85 -2.30 -12.11
C GLN A 103 3.35 -1.90 -10.71
N LEU A 104 2.26 -1.15 -10.64
CA LEU A 104 1.61 -0.77 -9.39
C LEU A 104 1.12 -2.01 -8.62
N GLU A 105 0.43 -2.94 -9.29
CA GLU A 105 -0.05 -4.18 -8.67
C GLU A 105 1.10 -5.03 -8.12
N HIS A 106 2.20 -5.16 -8.87
CA HIS A 106 3.40 -5.84 -8.37
C HIS A 106 3.98 -5.13 -7.14
N SER A 107 4.00 -3.79 -7.14
CA SER A 107 4.53 -3.02 -6.01
C SER A 107 3.67 -3.16 -4.76
N LEU A 108 2.34 -3.20 -4.92
CA LEU A 108 1.42 -3.48 -3.81
C LEU A 108 1.69 -4.87 -3.20
N LYS A 109 1.88 -5.89 -4.04
CA LYS A 109 2.21 -7.25 -3.56
C LYS A 109 3.53 -7.30 -2.79
N ARG A 110 4.56 -6.58 -3.25
CA ARG A 110 5.85 -6.48 -2.53
C ARG A 110 5.70 -5.77 -1.20
N CYS A 111 4.93 -4.67 -1.15
CA CYS A 111 4.63 -3.96 0.10
C CYS A 111 3.90 -4.87 1.10
N LEU A 112 2.86 -5.60 0.66
CA LEU A 112 2.13 -6.53 1.51
C LEU A 112 3.06 -7.59 2.10
N HIS A 113 3.86 -8.23 1.25
CA HIS A 113 4.81 -9.24 1.68
C HIS A 113 5.85 -8.71 2.67
N GLN A 114 6.41 -7.52 2.43
CA GLN A 114 7.37 -6.91 3.35
C GLN A 114 6.73 -6.53 4.68
N ASN A 115 5.49 -6.03 4.66
CA ASN A 115 4.75 -5.73 5.88
C ASN A 115 4.48 -6.98 6.72
N GLU A 116 4.12 -8.10 6.08
CA GLU A 116 3.97 -9.38 6.76
C GLU A 116 5.29 -9.87 7.39
N LEU A 117 6.42 -9.67 6.72
CA LEU A 117 7.74 -10.00 7.26
C LEU A 117 8.05 -9.16 8.52
N ASN A 118 7.74 -7.87 8.49
CA ASN A 118 7.93 -6.98 9.64
C ASN A 118 7.04 -7.41 10.82
N GLY A 119 5.77 -7.75 10.55
CA GLY A 119 4.84 -8.23 11.56
C GLY A 119 5.29 -9.54 12.22
N ARG A 120 5.76 -10.51 11.42
CA ARG A 120 6.30 -11.79 11.94
C ARG A 120 7.54 -11.58 12.80
N LEU A 121 8.45 -10.71 12.37
CA LEU A 121 9.66 -10.40 13.15
C LEU A 121 9.30 -9.81 14.51
N LEU A 122 8.41 -8.82 14.53
CA LEU A 122 7.95 -8.18 15.76
C LEU A 122 7.24 -9.17 16.69
N ALA A 123 6.37 -10.02 16.15
CA ALA A 123 5.68 -11.05 16.93
C ALA A 123 6.67 -12.01 17.62
N GLY A 124 7.68 -12.50 16.89
CA GLY A 124 8.70 -13.38 17.45
C GLY A 124 9.55 -12.70 18.54
N GLN A 125 9.84 -11.40 18.38
CA GLN A 125 10.52 -10.62 19.42
C GLN A 125 9.68 -10.50 20.70
N ILE A 126 8.38 -10.22 20.57
CA ILE A 126 7.44 -10.16 21.71
C ILE A 126 7.36 -11.51 22.42
N GLU A 127 7.20 -12.61 21.68
CA GLU A 127 7.15 -13.97 22.24
C GLU A 127 8.43 -14.32 23.01
N THR A 128 9.59 -13.94 22.47
CA THR A 128 10.89 -14.14 23.13
C THR A 128 10.95 -13.38 24.47
N ILE A 129 10.52 -12.12 24.49
CA ILE A 129 10.50 -11.32 25.71
C ILE A 129 9.52 -11.90 26.75
N GLN A 130 8.32 -12.29 26.33
CA GLN A 130 7.32 -12.90 27.21
C GLN A 130 7.84 -14.18 27.86
N THR A 131 8.46 -15.05 27.05
CA THR A 131 9.11 -16.29 27.53
C THR A 131 10.20 -16.00 28.56
N LEU A 132 11.07 -15.01 28.30
CA LEU A 132 12.15 -14.63 29.22
C LEU A 132 11.62 -14.02 30.53
N LEU A 133 10.47 -13.35 30.49
CA LEU A 133 9.81 -12.76 31.65
C LEU A 133 8.92 -13.75 32.42
N GLY A 134 8.83 -15.02 31.97
CA GLY A 134 7.97 -16.03 32.57
C GLY A 134 6.47 -15.72 32.42
N GLN A 135 6.11 -14.92 31.42
CA GLN A 135 4.74 -14.62 31.04
C GLN A 135 4.31 -15.57 29.93
N GLU A 136 3.12 -16.18 30.03
CA GLU A 136 2.55 -16.95 28.94
C GLU A 136 2.36 -16.05 27.70
N PRO A 137 2.71 -16.51 26.49
CA PRO A 137 2.63 -15.68 25.31
C PRO A 137 1.17 -15.34 24.98
N GLY A 138 0.86 -14.04 25.00
CA GLY A 138 -0.50 -13.51 24.81
C GLY A 138 -0.74 -12.77 23.50
N TYR A 139 0.28 -12.61 22.65
CA TYR A 139 0.17 -11.87 21.39
C TYR A 139 0.12 -12.81 20.19
N GLY A 140 -0.96 -12.74 19.40
CA GLY A 140 -1.15 -13.55 18.19
C GLY A 140 -2.15 -14.70 18.32
N GLN A 141 -3.10 -14.64 19.25
CA GLN A 141 -4.25 -15.55 19.16
C GLN A 141 -5.03 -15.25 17.87
N PRO A 142 -5.46 -16.27 17.11
CA PRO A 142 -6.17 -16.08 15.83
C PRO A 142 -7.51 -15.33 15.95
N ASP A 143 -8.00 -15.08 17.16
CA ASP A 143 -9.20 -14.26 17.42
C ASP A 143 -8.92 -12.74 17.46
N ASP A 144 -7.66 -12.29 17.54
CA ASP A 144 -7.31 -10.86 17.63
C ASP A 144 -7.41 -10.12 16.28
N PHE A 145 -7.74 -10.85 15.21
CA PHE A 145 -7.98 -10.34 13.85
C PHE A 145 -9.41 -10.60 13.36
N ARG A 146 -10.36 -10.93 14.25
CA ARG A 146 -11.77 -11.05 13.90
C ARG A 146 -12.51 -9.73 14.14
N ASP A 147 -12.88 -9.15 13.00
CA ASP A 147 -13.75 -8.01 12.69
C ASP A 147 -13.32 -6.59 13.10
#